data_AF-A0A6A4FMC7-F1
#
_entry.id   AF-A0A6A4FMC7-F1
#
_cell.length_a   1.000
_cell.length_b   1.000
_cell.length_c   1.000
_cell.angle_alpha   90.00
_cell.angle_beta   90.00
_cell.angle_gamma   90.00
#
_symmetry.space_group_name_H-M   'P 1'
#
loop_
_entity.id
_entity.type
_entity.pdbx_description
1 polymer ?
#
loop_
_entity_poly.entity_id
_entity_poly.type
_entity_poly.pdbx_seq_one_letter_code
_entity_poly.pdbx_strand_id
1 'polypeptide(L)'
;MPEQVTFEKVKSNGSEVKMQVPVLRDGDWKEWLEWLLRLSEYFMFMGYSQNDADQLDFVEDVQVLLHDDDLLLFNETVAEEQYVSNNVAIQALRRLTAVHCPPGTRALIMDQLIQTKKTRTMTVREYARNFRKLLRMIPFVKENEPVPEADLVRMFKSAMPVDWQLQLNRHARTWDLTSMEAQFEAIERN
;
A
#
# COMPACT_ATOMS: atom_id res chain seq x y z
N MET A 1 9.91 6.15 18.07
CA MET A 1 9.40 5.01 17.30
C MET A 1 7.89 5.17 17.23
N PRO A 2 7.23 4.89 16.09
CA PRO A 2 5.78 4.90 16.04
C PRO A 2 5.23 3.92 17.08
N GLU A 3 4.18 4.31 17.78
CA GLU A 3 3.46 3.45 18.71
C GLU A 3 2.82 2.29 17.94
N GLN A 4 2.86 1.08 18.50
CA GLN A 4 2.46 -0.15 17.81
C GLN A 4 1.67 -1.05 18.76
N VAL A 5 0.64 -1.69 18.22
CA VAL A 5 -0.12 -2.75 18.89
C VAL A 5 0.40 -4.10 18.41
N THR A 6 0.55 -5.04 19.34
CA THR A 6 0.95 -6.43 19.01
C THR A 6 -0.28 -7.31 19.00
N PHE A 7 -0.58 -7.88 17.84
CA PHE A 7 -1.64 -8.87 17.66
C PHE A 7 -1.05 -10.27 17.65
N GLU A 8 -1.77 -11.22 18.22
CA GLU A 8 -1.37 -12.60 18.37
C GLU A 8 -2.35 -13.52 17.65
N LYS A 9 -1.81 -14.45 16.86
CA LYS A 9 -2.58 -15.47 16.17
C LYS A 9 -2.02 -16.85 16.49
N VAL A 10 -2.89 -17.73 16.95
CA VAL A 10 -2.57 -19.15 17.15
C VAL A 10 -2.85 -19.89 15.85
N LYS A 11 -1.83 -20.57 15.32
CA LYS A 11 -1.95 -21.42 14.12
C LYS A 11 -2.59 -22.76 14.47
N SER A 12 -3.11 -23.46 13.45
CA SER A 12 -3.72 -24.79 13.59
C SER A 12 -2.79 -25.86 14.20
N ASN A 13 -1.47 -25.65 14.14
CA ASN A 13 -0.47 -26.52 14.76
C ASN A 13 -0.12 -26.11 16.21
N GLY A 14 -0.87 -25.18 16.81
CA GLY A 14 -0.65 -24.67 18.17
C GLY A 14 0.46 -23.63 18.30
N SER A 15 1.14 -23.26 17.21
CA SER A 15 2.18 -22.22 17.28
C SER A 15 1.58 -20.80 17.30
N GLU A 16 2.08 -19.96 18.18
CA GLU A 16 1.73 -18.54 18.26
C GLU A 16 2.62 -17.73 17.32
N VAL A 17 2.00 -16.86 16.52
CA VAL A 17 2.69 -15.86 15.71
C VAL A 17 2.18 -14.48 16.08
N LYS A 18 3.10 -13.51 16.11
CA LYS A 18 2.79 -12.13 16.49
C LYS A 18 3.02 -11.20 15.31
N MET A 19 2.18 -10.17 15.17
CA MET A 19 2.36 -9.10 14.21
C MET A 19 2.19 -7.75 14.91
N GLN A 20 3.13 -6.85 14.66
CA GLN A 20 3.05 -5.48 15.13
C GLN A 20 2.44 -4.61 14.04
N VAL A 21 1.39 -3.86 14.42
CA VAL A 21 0.72 -2.91 13.53
C VAL A 21 0.82 -1.52 14.16
N PRO A 22 1.28 -0.50 13.42
CA PRO A 22 1.36 0.86 13.94
C PRO A 22 -0.04 1.41 14.22
N VAL A 23 -0.17 2.17 15.31
CA VAL A 23 -1.35 3.02 15.51
C VAL A 23 -1.28 4.23 14.57
N LEU A 24 -2.44 4.80 14.25
CA LEU A 24 -2.53 6.06 13.53
C LEU A 24 -3.10 7.13 14.46
N ARG A 25 -2.41 8.27 14.56
CA ARG A 25 -2.85 9.41 15.38
C ARG A 25 -3.05 10.64 14.50
N ASP A 26 -1.97 11.05 13.86
CA ASP A 26 -1.94 12.15 12.91
C ASP A 26 -1.02 11.73 11.76
N GLY A 27 -1.40 12.07 10.53
CA GLY A 27 -0.53 11.88 9.40
C GLY A 27 -1.06 12.49 8.12
N ASP A 28 -0.16 12.71 7.16
CA ASP A 28 -0.58 13.13 5.83
C ASP A 28 -1.20 11.97 5.03
N TRP A 29 -1.71 12.26 3.83
CA TRP A 29 -2.28 11.24 2.94
C TRP A 29 -1.34 10.05 2.73
N LYS A 30 -0.02 10.27 2.74
CA LYS A 30 0.95 9.22 2.49
C LYS A 30 1.10 8.33 3.71
N GLU A 31 1.19 8.91 4.91
CA GLU A 31 1.21 8.16 6.16
C GLU A 31 -0.07 7.32 6.33
N TRP A 32 -1.24 7.89 5.99
CA TRP A 32 -2.51 7.15 5.93
C TRP A 32 -2.44 5.95 4.97
N LEU A 33 -2.00 6.16 3.73
CA LEU A 33 -1.92 5.08 2.73
C LEU A 33 -0.85 4.03 3.09
N GLU A 34 0.23 4.42 3.74
CA GLU A 34 1.23 3.48 4.28
C GLU A 34 0.66 2.65 5.42
N TRP A 35 -0.16 3.25 6.30
CA TRP A 35 -0.87 2.55 7.35
C TRP A 35 -1.89 1.56 6.78
N LEU A 36 -2.68 1.95 5.78
CA LEU A 36 -3.60 1.03 5.08
C LEU A 36 -2.89 -0.14 4.42
N LEU A 37 -1.70 0.07 3.85
CA LEU A 37 -0.89 -1.03 3.33
C LEU A 37 -0.51 -2.03 4.44
N ARG A 38 -0.12 -1.54 5.62
CA ARG A 38 0.16 -2.39 6.78
C ARG A 38 -1.07 -3.11 7.30
N LEU A 39 -2.20 -2.43 7.33
CA LEU A 39 -3.47 -3.01 7.73
C LEU A 39 -3.93 -4.09 6.74
N SER A 40 -3.69 -3.93 5.43
CA SER A 40 -3.98 -4.96 4.44
C SER A 40 -3.11 -6.21 4.62
N GLU A 41 -1.84 -6.04 4.99
CA GLU A 41 -0.93 -7.14 5.32
C GLU A 41 -1.37 -7.84 6.60
N TYR A 42 -1.83 -7.07 7.59
CA TYR A 42 -2.41 -7.57 8.83
C TYR A 42 -3.68 -8.40 8.60
N PHE A 43 -4.63 -7.89 7.82
CA PHE A 43 -5.87 -8.60 7.47
C PHE A 43 -5.56 -9.99 6.87
N MET A 44 -4.63 -10.04 5.92
CA MET A 44 -4.18 -11.29 5.31
C MET A 44 -3.44 -12.21 6.29
N PHE A 45 -2.62 -11.65 7.19
CA PHE A 45 -1.91 -12.40 8.21
C PHE A 45 -2.87 -13.06 9.21
N MET A 46 -3.86 -12.31 9.69
CA MET A 46 -4.92 -12.81 10.56
C MET A 46 -5.83 -13.81 9.86
N GLY A 47 -5.87 -13.77 8.52
CA GLY A 47 -6.65 -14.70 7.72
C GLY A 47 -8.14 -14.39 7.79
N TYR A 48 -8.48 -13.13 8.03
CA TYR A 48 -9.85 -12.66 7.98
C TYR A 48 -10.44 -12.89 6.59
N SER A 49 -11.71 -13.26 6.56
CA SER A 49 -12.51 -13.44 5.37
C SER A 49 -13.66 -12.41 5.35
N GLN A 50 -14.57 -12.56 4.39
CA GLN A 50 -15.73 -11.69 4.24
C GLN A 50 -16.94 -12.22 5.03
N ASN A 51 -16.74 -13.14 5.97
CA ASN A 51 -17.81 -13.62 6.84
C ASN A 51 -18.05 -12.62 7.99
N ASP A 52 -19.26 -12.61 8.54
CA ASP A 52 -19.66 -11.59 9.52
C ASP A 52 -18.82 -11.61 10.81
N ALA A 53 -18.41 -12.80 11.28
CA ALA A 53 -17.60 -12.92 12.49
C ALA A 53 -16.20 -12.31 12.27
N ASP A 54 -15.53 -12.67 11.18
CA ASP A 54 -14.22 -12.12 10.83
C ASP A 54 -14.28 -10.62 10.58
N GLN A 55 -15.40 -10.10 10.06
CA GLN A 55 -15.58 -8.66 9.88
C GLN A 55 -15.76 -7.92 11.20
N LEU A 56 -16.47 -8.50 12.17
CA LEU A 56 -16.59 -7.94 13.53
C LEU A 56 -15.25 -7.96 14.26
N ASP A 57 -14.54 -9.09 14.23
CA ASP A 57 -13.20 -9.20 14.82
C ASP A 57 -12.24 -8.16 14.21
N PHE A 58 -12.31 -7.99 12.87
CA PHE A 58 -11.49 -6.99 12.20
C PHE A 58 -11.89 -5.54 12.56
N VAL A 59 -13.17 -5.26 12.80
CA VAL A 59 -13.62 -3.95 13.31
C VAL A 59 -13.00 -3.67 14.68
N GLU A 60 -13.05 -4.63 15.61
CA GLU A 60 -12.48 -4.49 16.95
C GLU A 60 -10.96 -4.23 16.89
N ASP A 61 -10.25 -4.94 16.02
CA ASP A 61 -8.82 -4.73 15.80
C ASP A 61 -8.49 -3.35 15.22
N VAL A 62 -9.32 -2.85 14.30
CA VAL A 62 -9.11 -1.51 13.73
C VAL A 62 -9.38 -0.42 14.77
N GLN A 63 -10.37 -0.61 15.65
CA GLN A 63 -10.69 0.34 16.72
C GLN A 63 -9.51 0.56 17.68
N VAL A 64 -8.72 -0.48 17.98
CA VAL A 64 -7.54 -0.32 18.85
C VAL A 64 -6.36 0.36 18.16
N LEU A 65 -6.40 0.52 16.84
CA LEU A 65 -5.36 1.15 16.02
C LEU A 65 -5.67 2.61 15.66
N LEU A 66 -6.91 3.05 15.84
CA LEU A 66 -7.36 4.41 15.58
C LEU A 66 -7.54 5.18 16.88
N HIS A 67 -7.44 6.51 16.80
CA HIS A 67 -7.60 7.41 17.93
C HIS A 67 -8.46 8.62 17.58
N ASP A 68 -8.90 9.34 18.61
CA ASP A 68 -9.54 10.65 18.51
C ASP A 68 -10.67 10.72 17.45
N ASP A 69 -10.62 11.70 16.55
CA ASP A 69 -11.65 11.94 15.54
C ASP A 69 -11.77 10.79 14.52
N ASP A 70 -10.65 10.12 14.19
CA ASP A 70 -10.64 8.97 13.29
C ASP A 70 -11.37 7.78 13.91
N LEU A 71 -11.14 7.50 15.19
CA LEU A 71 -11.85 6.45 15.92
C LEU A 71 -13.35 6.77 16.03
N LEU A 72 -13.69 8.02 16.30
CA LEU A 72 -15.09 8.46 16.38
C LEU A 72 -15.81 8.24 15.04
N LEU A 73 -15.25 8.77 13.94
CA LEU A 73 -15.82 8.64 12.60
C LEU A 73 -15.90 7.17 12.15
N PHE A 74 -14.91 6.36 12.51
CA PHE A 74 -14.94 4.91 12.25
C PHE A 74 -16.14 4.26 12.94
N ASN A 75 -16.31 4.50 14.24
CA ASN A 75 -17.37 3.89 15.04
C ASN A 75 -18.76 4.33 14.60
N GLU A 76 -18.94 5.61 14.27
CA GLU A 76 -20.19 6.13 13.71
C GLU A 76 -20.52 5.43 12.39
N THR A 77 -19.54 5.29 11.50
CA THR A 77 -19.75 4.61 10.21
C THR A 77 -20.07 3.13 10.41
N VAL A 78 -19.38 2.44 11.32
CA VAL A 78 -19.68 1.04 11.67
C VAL A 78 -21.11 0.92 12.16
N ALA A 79 -21.55 1.82 13.06
CA ALA A 79 -22.89 1.79 13.62
C ALA A 79 -23.99 2.01 12.57
N GLU A 80 -23.73 2.84 11.55
CA GLU A 80 -24.62 3.08 10.42
C GLU A 80 -24.67 1.90 9.43
N GLU A 81 -23.50 1.35 9.07
CA GLU A 81 -23.35 0.39 7.98
C GLU A 81 -23.61 -1.06 8.41
N GLN A 82 -23.53 -1.39 9.71
CA GLN A 82 -23.68 -2.76 10.23
C GLN A 82 -25.01 -3.44 9.88
N TYR A 83 -26.05 -2.67 9.55
CA TYR A 83 -27.37 -3.21 9.18
C TYR A 83 -27.58 -3.34 7.67
N VAL A 84 -26.65 -2.84 6.85
CA VAL A 84 -26.85 -2.66 5.40
C VAL A 84 -25.72 -3.28 4.57
N SER A 85 -24.52 -3.42 5.14
CA SER A 85 -23.34 -3.93 4.45
C SER A 85 -22.71 -5.11 5.17
N ASN A 86 -22.32 -6.13 4.42
CA ASN A 86 -21.49 -7.23 4.94
C ASN A 86 -20.01 -6.83 5.07
N ASN A 87 -19.62 -5.65 4.57
CA ASN A 87 -18.22 -5.19 4.51
C ASN A 87 -18.02 -3.92 5.33
N VAL A 88 -18.54 -3.93 6.56
CA VAL A 88 -18.65 -2.75 7.44
C VAL A 88 -17.30 -2.06 7.64
N ALA A 89 -16.25 -2.84 7.97
CA ALA A 89 -14.89 -2.30 8.14
C ALA A 89 -14.38 -1.61 6.88
N ILE A 90 -14.63 -2.20 5.70
CA ILE A 90 -14.20 -1.62 4.42
C ILE A 90 -14.92 -0.30 4.15
N GLN A 91 -16.21 -0.18 4.46
CA GLN A 91 -16.94 1.07 4.29
C GLN A 91 -16.43 2.16 5.23
N ALA A 92 -16.20 1.82 6.50
CA ALA A 92 -15.63 2.75 7.48
C ALA A 92 -14.23 3.22 7.07
N LEU A 93 -13.34 2.31 6.65
CA LEU A 93 -12.01 2.67 6.14
C LEU A 93 -12.08 3.53 4.86
N ARG A 94 -13.06 3.31 3.97
CA ARG A 94 -13.27 4.15 2.80
C ARG A 94 -13.69 5.57 3.16
N ARG A 95 -14.57 5.74 4.16
CA ARG A 95 -14.97 7.07 4.63
C ARG A 95 -13.79 7.80 5.26
N LEU A 96 -13.00 7.14 6.11
CA LEU A 96 -11.75 7.72 6.64
C LEU A 96 -10.77 8.06 5.51
N THR A 97 -10.62 7.18 4.51
CA THR A 97 -9.75 7.45 3.38
C THR A 97 -10.19 8.69 2.59
N ALA A 98 -11.49 8.98 2.50
CA ALA A 98 -11.96 10.20 1.85
C ALA A 98 -11.59 11.48 2.63
N VAL A 99 -11.39 11.38 3.95
CA VAL A 99 -10.91 12.49 4.79
C VAL A 99 -9.40 12.68 4.60
N HIS A 100 -8.62 11.61 4.72
CA HIS A 100 -7.16 11.64 4.65
C HIS A 100 -6.60 11.80 3.22
N CYS A 101 -7.33 11.32 2.23
CA CYS A 101 -6.95 11.37 0.81
C CYS A 101 -7.99 12.17 0.01
N PRO A 102 -7.97 13.52 0.10
CA PRO A 102 -8.87 14.37 -0.66
C PRO A 102 -8.68 14.20 -2.19
N PRO A 103 -9.64 14.67 -3.02
CA PRO A 103 -9.52 14.64 -4.47
C PRO A 103 -8.17 15.20 -4.96
N GLY A 104 -7.56 14.55 -5.95
CA GLY A 104 -6.21 14.88 -6.41
C GLY A 104 -5.07 14.14 -5.71
N THR A 105 -5.32 13.37 -4.63
CA THR A 105 -4.28 12.52 -4.00
C THR A 105 -3.65 11.55 -4.99
N ARG A 106 -4.41 11.00 -5.94
CA ARG A 106 -3.88 10.17 -7.02
C ARG A 106 -2.81 10.90 -7.83
N ALA A 107 -3.04 12.17 -8.17
CA ALA A 107 -2.08 12.97 -8.91
C ALA A 107 -0.76 13.12 -8.12
N LEU A 108 -0.83 13.30 -6.80
CA LEU A 108 0.35 13.35 -5.93
C LEU A 108 1.13 12.02 -5.94
N ILE A 109 0.44 10.88 -5.94
CA ILE A 109 1.08 9.55 -6.08
C ILE A 109 1.76 9.43 -7.45
N MET A 110 1.09 9.85 -8.52
CA MET A 110 1.63 9.82 -9.88
C MET A 110 2.86 10.74 -10.04
N ASP A 111 2.81 11.92 -9.45
CA ASP A 111 3.96 12.84 -9.43
C ASP A 111 5.14 12.23 -8.69
N GLN A 112 4.92 11.58 -7.54
CA GLN A 112 5.98 10.85 -6.85
C GLN A 112 6.55 9.70 -7.69
N LEU A 113 5.70 8.93 -8.39
CA LEU A 113 6.15 7.86 -9.30
C LEU A 113 7.04 8.39 -10.43
N ILE A 114 6.72 9.57 -10.98
CA ILE A 114 7.49 10.19 -12.07
C ILE A 114 8.81 10.79 -11.58
N GLN A 115 8.77 11.46 -10.41
CA GLN A 115 9.89 12.21 -9.86
C GLN A 115 10.91 11.33 -9.15
N THR A 116 10.51 10.17 -8.63
CA THR A 116 11.44 9.26 -7.95
C THR A 116 12.43 8.66 -8.96
N LYS A 117 13.71 8.95 -8.77
CA LYS A 117 14.81 8.42 -9.60
C LYS A 117 15.68 7.47 -8.79
N LYS A 118 16.31 6.51 -9.46
CA LYS A 118 17.38 5.71 -8.86
C LYS A 118 18.57 6.61 -8.54
N THR A 119 18.92 6.70 -7.27
CA THR A 119 20.14 7.39 -6.84
C THR A 119 21.33 6.45 -6.90
N ARG A 120 22.56 7.00 -6.78
CA ARG A 120 23.79 6.18 -6.74
C ARG A 120 23.85 5.26 -5.52
N THR A 121 23.22 5.65 -4.42
CA THR A 121 23.21 4.91 -3.15
C THR A 121 22.08 3.88 -3.05
N MET A 122 21.14 3.88 -4.00
CA MET A 122 19.99 2.99 -4.01
C MET A 122 20.19 1.92 -5.09
N THR A 123 19.97 0.66 -4.73
CA THR A 123 19.98 -0.45 -5.69
C THR A 123 18.75 -0.41 -6.59
N VAL A 124 18.80 -1.05 -7.76
CA VAL A 124 17.62 -1.23 -8.64
C VAL A 124 16.49 -1.92 -7.89
N ARG A 125 16.82 -2.91 -7.05
CA ARG A 125 15.86 -3.65 -6.26
C ARG A 125 15.15 -2.78 -5.22
N GLU A 126 15.91 -1.94 -4.51
CA GLU A 126 15.33 -0.99 -3.55
C GLU A 126 14.44 0.04 -4.25
N TYR A 127 14.89 0.58 -5.39
CA TYR A 127 14.06 1.46 -6.21
C TYR A 127 12.76 0.76 -6.63
N ALA A 128 12.85 -0.46 -7.16
CA ALA A 128 11.70 -1.22 -7.64
C ALA A 128 10.71 -1.53 -6.51
N ARG A 129 11.20 -1.82 -5.31
CA ARG A 129 10.36 -1.99 -4.11
C ARG A 129 9.62 -0.70 -3.77
N ASN A 130 10.29 0.45 -3.80
CA ASN A 130 9.67 1.75 -3.51
C ASN A 130 8.64 2.14 -4.58
N PHE A 131 8.96 1.92 -5.86
CA PHE A 131 8.07 2.15 -6.99
C PHE A 131 6.79 1.31 -6.87
N ARG A 132 6.92 0.00 -6.57
CA ARG A 132 5.76 -0.87 -6.33
C ARG A 132 4.97 -0.50 -5.09
N LYS A 133 5.62 -0.02 -4.02
CA LYS A 133 4.93 0.45 -2.81
C LYS A 133 3.97 1.59 -3.17
N LEU A 134 4.42 2.57 -3.95
CA LEU A 134 3.58 3.67 -4.43
C LEU A 134 2.42 3.17 -5.30
N LEU A 135 2.65 2.21 -6.20
CA LEU A 135 1.58 1.62 -7.02
C LEU A 135 0.52 0.91 -6.17
N ARG A 136 0.93 0.23 -5.10
CA ARG A 136 0.00 -0.44 -4.16
C ARG A 136 -0.87 0.54 -3.38
N MET A 137 -0.56 1.85 -3.38
CA MET A 137 -1.39 2.87 -2.73
C MET A 137 -2.61 3.27 -3.57
N ILE A 138 -2.50 3.17 -4.90
CA ILE A 138 -3.54 3.63 -5.85
C ILE A 138 -4.92 2.97 -5.61
N PRO A 139 -5.02 1.66 -5.32
CA PRO A 139 -6.32 1.03 -5.08
C PRO A 139 -7.13 1.62 -3.92
N PHE A 140 -6.48 2.27 -2.95
CA PHE A 140 -7.15 2.80 -1.77
C PHE A 140 -7.76 4.19 -1.98
N VAL A 141 -7.25 4.98 -2.92
CA VAL A 141 -7.78 6.32 -3.19
C VAL A 141 -9.05 6.25 -4.05
N LYS A 142 -9.83 7.33 -4.10
CA LYS A 142 -11.09 7.36 -4.86
C LYS A 142 -10.88 7.21 -6.38
N GLU A 143 -9.85 7.84 -6.91
CA GLU A 143 -9.45 7.74 -8.33
C GLU A 143 -8.48 6.55 -8.51
N ASN A 144 -9.00 5.33 -8.36
CA ASN A 144 -8.20 4.12 -8.27
C ASN A 144 -7.97 3.39 -9.60
N GLU A 145 -8.14 4.07 -10.74
CA GLU A 145 -7.94 3.39 -12.03
C GLU A 145 -6.50 2.85 -12.15
N PRO A 146 -6.34 1.58 -12.58
CA PRO A 146 -5.04 0.99 -12.79
C PRO A 146 -4.19 1.82 -13.74
N VAL A 147 -2.90 1.97 -13.41
CA VAL A 147 -1.96 2.66 -14.29
C VAL A 147 -1.62 1.74 -15.47
N PRO A 148 -1.70 2.22 -16.72
CA PRO A 148 -1.34 1.41 -17.88
C PRO A 148 0.10 0.89 -17.80
N GLU A 149 0.31 -0.39 -18.14
CA GLU A 149 1.64 -1.01 -18.07
C GLU A 149 2.69 -0.27 -18.90
N ALA A 150 2.32 0.25 -20.07
CA ALA A 150 3.20 1.05 -20.91
C ALA A 150 3.71 2.32 -20.20
N ASP A 151 2.87 2.95 -19.38
CA ASP A 151 3.25 4.11 -18.59
C ASP A 151 4.18 3.71 -17.44
N LEU A 152 3.92 2.58 -16.78
CA LEU A 152 4.78 2.04 -15.73
C LEU A 152 6.18 1.74 -16.25
N VAL A 153 6.25 1.05 -17.39
CA VAL A 153 7.49 0.73 -18.10
C VAL A 153 8.26 2.01 -18.45
N ARG A 154 7.57 3.02 -18.99
CA ARG A 154 8.19 4.32 -19.33
C ARG A 154 8.73 5.02 -18.08
N MET A 155 7.94 5.09 -17.01
CA MET A 155 8.34 5.73 -15.74
C MET A 155 9.55 5.02 -15.15
N PHE A 156 9.50 3.69 -15.01
CA PHE A 156 10.57 2.87 -14.45
C PHE A 156 11.88 3.05 -15.23
N LYS A 157 11.83 2.95 -16.56
CA LYS A 157 12.99 3.18 -17.42
C LYS A 157 13.56 4.58 -17.26
N SER A 158 12.71 5.61 -17.27
CA SER A 158 13.12 7.01 -17.10
C SER A 158 13.73 7.31 -15.73
N ALA A 159 13.57 6.41 -14.77
CA ALA A 159 14.13 6.53 -13.43
C ALA A 159 15.56 6.00 -13.31
N MET A 160 16.02 5.23 -14.29
CA MET A 160 17.36 4.64 -14.31
C MET A 160 18.41 5.62 -14.86
N PRO A 161 19.71 5.43 -14.56
CA PRO A 161 20.80 6.17 -15.19
C PRO A 161 20.73 6.10 -16.73
N VAL A 162 21.05 7.22 -17.40
CA VAL A 162 20.89 7.36 -18.87
C VAL A 162 21.72 6.31 -19.63
N ASP A 163 22.93 6.04 -19.19
CA ASP A 163 23.81 5.02 -19.75
C ASP A 163 23.19 3.62 -19.67
N TRP A 164 22.50 3.30 -18.57
CA TRP A 164 21.80 2.02 -18.42
C TRP A 164 20.56 1.94 -19.31
N GLN A 165 19.82 3.04 -19.47
CA GLN A 165 18.70 3.11 -20.41
C GLN A 165 19.16 2.83 -21.86
N LEU A 166 20.33 3.36 -22.25
CA LEU A 166 20.93 3.11 -23.55
C LEU A 166 21.36 1.65 -23.72
N GLN A 167 21.95 1.04 -22.68
CA GLN A 167 22.29 -0.38 -22.68
C GLN A 167 21.03 -1.25 -22.85
N LEU A 168 19.97 -0.97 -22.09
CA LEU A 168 18.68 -1.68 -22.20
C LEU A 168 18.13 -1.64 -23.64
N ASN A 169 18.15 -0.47 -24.28
CA ASN A 169 17.65 -0.28 -25.65
C ASN A 169 18.40 -1.09 -26.71
N ARG A 170 19.65 -1.49 -26.44
CA ARG A 170 20.41 -2.35 -27.35
C ARG A 170 19.93 -3.81 -27.32
N HIS A 171 19.30 -4.23 -26.22
CA HIS A 171 18.80 -5.60 -26.07
C HIS A 171 17.43 -5.79 -26.72
N ALA A 172 16.46 -4.92 -26.42
CA ALA A 172 15.12 -4.99 -27.00
C ALA A 172 14.41 -3.63 -27.03
N ARG A 173 13.45 -3.50 -27.95
CA ARG A 173 12.63 -2.28 -28.12
C ARG A 173 11.40 -2.23 -27.21
N THR A 174 10.87 -3.40 -26.85
CA THR A 174 9.65 -3.56 -26.04
C THR A 174 9.94 -4.43 -24.83
N TRP A 175 9.34 -4.08 -23.70
CA TRP A 175 9.58 -4.72 -22.41
C TRP A 175 8.29 -4.69 -21.60
N ASP A 176 8.01 -5.77 -20.88
CA ASP A 176 7.14 -5.74 -19.71
C ASP A 176 7.94 -5.24 -18.49
N LEU A 177 7.23 -4.86 -17.42
CA LEU A 177 7.88 -4.29 -16.25
C LEU A 177 8.82 -5.30 -15.56
N THR A 178 8.44 -6.57 -15.50
CA THR A 178 9.19 -7.60 -14.76
C THR A 178 10.50 -7.94 -15.44
N SER A 179 10.48 -8.15 -16.76
CA SER A 179 11.70 -8.42 -17.53
C SER A 179 12.65 -7.22 -17.56
N MET A 180 12.11 -6.00 -17.62
CA MET A 180 12.91 -4.77 -17.55
C MET A 180 13.66 -4.64 -16.21
N GLU A 181 12.96 -4.90 -15.10
CA GLU A 181 13.57 -4.86 -13.78
C GLU A 181 14.72 -5.85 -13.64
N ALA A 182 14.51 -7.10 -14.06
CA ALA A 182 15.55 -8.13 -14.03
C ALA A 182 16.78 -7.72 -14.87
N GLN A 183 16.56 -7.09 -16.03
CA GLN A 183 17.64 -6.62 -16.87
C GLN A 183 18.41 -5.44 -16.24
N PHE A 184 17.73 -4.50 -15.59
CA PHE A 184 18.42 -3.43 -14.85
C PHE A 184 19.18 -3.96 -13.63
N GLU A 185 18.65 -4.96 -12.91
CA GLU A 185 19.41 -5.64 -11.86
C GLU A 185 20.67 -6.33 -12.41
N ALA A 186 20.61 -6.89 -13.62
CA ALA A 186 21.79 -7.48 -14.26
C ALA A 186 22.82 -6.42 -14.66
N ILE A 187 22.38 -5.27 -15.18
CA ILE A 187 23.26 -4.13 -15.50
C ILE A 187 23.94 -3.60 -14.23
N GLU A 188 23.23 -3.50 -13.11
CA GLU A 188 23.79 -3.02 -11.83
C GLU A 188 24.92 -3.90 -11.27
N ARG A 189 24.93 -5.20 -11.62
CA ARG A 189 25.92 -6.17 -11.12
C ARG A 189 27.19 -6.24 -11.98
N ASN A 190 27.16 -5.71 -13.20
CA ASN A 190 28.27 -5.73 -14.16
C ASN A 190 29.10 -4.45 -14.08
#